data_AF-A0A382JC34-F1
#
_entry.id   AF-A0A382JC34-F1
#
_cell.length_a   1.000
_cell.length_b   1.000
_cell.length_c   1.000
_cell.angle_alpha   90.00
_cell.angle_beta   90.00
_cell.angle_gamma   90.00
#
_symmetry.space_group_name_H-M   'P 1'
#
loop_
_entity.id
_entity.type
_entity.pdbx_description
1 polymer ?
#
loop_
_entity_poly.entity_id
_entity_poly.type
_entity_poly.pdbx_seq_one_letter_code
_entity_poly.pdbx_strand_id
1 'polypeptide(L)'
;MLYGAEQPWSRAVIEHALSSGAIGRSTVIGEREGGTTPVMAALANGASGHAFELDDVHEEAINHPGAVVVPAALALAEDLNR
;
A
#
# COMPACT_ATOMS: atom_id res chain seq x y z
N MET A 1 -1.10 8.17 -1.74
CA MET A 1 -1.87 6.91 -1.86
C MET A 1 -3.06 7.02 -2.81
N LEU A 2 -4.13 7.79 -2.52
CA LEU A 2 -5.33 7.83 -3.37
C LEU A 2 -5.03 8.20 -4.84
N TYR A 3 -4.39 9.34 -5.09
CA TYR A 3 -3.99 9.74 -6.45
C TYR A 3 -2.97 8.77 -7.06
N GLY A 4 -2.03 8.29 -6.24
CA GLY A 4 -1.00 7.35 -6.68
C GLY A 4 -1.56 6.00 -7.11
N ALA A 5 -2.65 5.52 -6.51
CA ALA A 5 -3.31 4.25 -6.84
C ALA A 5 -4.00 4.26 -8.21
N GLU A 6 -4.22 5.44 -8.80
CA GLU A 6 -4.77 5.60 -10.16
C GLU A 6 -3.69 5.54 -11.24
N GLN A 7 -2.40 5.57 -10.86
CA GLN A 7 -1.31 5.59 -11.81
C GLN A 7 -1.05 4.21 -12.42
N PRO A 8 -0.64 4.11 -13.71
CA PRO A 8 -0.43 2.82 -14.38
C PRO A 8 0.57 1.91 -13.67
N TRP A 9 1.65 2.47 -13.10
CA TRP A 9 2.65 1.69 -12.37
C TRP A 9 2.13 1.15 -11.05
N SER A 10 1.36 1.94 -10.30
CA SER A 10 0.71 1.48 -9.07
C SER A 10 -0.34 0.43 -9.35
N ARG A 11 -1.12 0.58 -10.44
CA ARG A 11 -2.09 -0.42 -10.91
C ARG A 11 -1.45 -1.78 -11.17
N ALA A 12 -0.28 -1.81 -11.80
CA ALA A 12 0.46 -3.06 -12.00
C ALA A 12 0.83 -3.75 -10.66
N VAL A 13 1.22 -2.97 -9.64
CA VAL A 13 1.53 -3.51 -8.30
C VAL A 13 0.26 -3.98 -7.57
N ILE A 14 -0.83 -3.23 -7.68
CA ILE A 14 -2.15 -3.61 -7.14
C ILE A 14 -2.63 -4.92 -7.78
N GLU A 15 -2.56 -5.05 -9.11
CA GLU A 15 -2.91 -6.27 -9.82
C GLU A 15 -2.05 -7.46 -9.37
N HIS A 16 -0.74 -7.26 -9.17
CA HIS A 16 0.13 -8.28 -8.61
C HIS A 16 -0.28 -8.68 -7.18
N ALA A 17 -0.61 -7.69 -6.34
CA ALA A 17 -1.07 -7.92 -4.97
C ALA A 17 -2.34 -8.78 -4.91
N LEU A 18 -3.31 -8.49 -5.78
CA LEU A 18 -4.59 -9.19 -5.84
C LEU A 18 -4.49 -10.55 -6.53
N SER A 19 -3.65 -10.70 -7.56
CA SER A 19 -3.48 -11.96 -8.30
C SER A 19 -2.67 -13.03 -7.57
N SER A 20 -2.01 -12.69 -6.46
CA SER A 20 -1.25 -13.63 -5.63
C SER A 20 -2.10 -14.77 -5.04
N GLY A 21 -3.44 -14.67 -5.09
CA GLY A 21 -4.37 -15.68 -4.58
C GLY A 21 -4.41 -15.78 -3.05
N ALA A 22 -3.64 -14.95 -2.36
CA ALA A 22 -3.57 -14.93 -0.92
C ALA A 22 -4.75 -14.15 -0.34
N ILE A 23 -5.63 -14.84 0.39
CA ILE A 23 -6.83 -14.25 0.98
C ILE A 23 -6.47 -13.60 2.30
N GLY A 24 -6.88 -12.35 2.48
CA GLY A 24 -6.75 -11.65 3.76
C GLY A 24 -7.80 -10.56 3.88
N ARG A 25 -7.65 -9.74 4.92
CA ARG A 25 -8.61 -8.66 5.25
C ARG A 25 -7.98 -7.27 5.20
N SER A 26 -6.71 -7.18 4.84
CA SER A 26 -6.01 -5.90 4.72
C SER A 26 -6.39 -5.24 3.40
N THR A 27 -6.70 -3.95 3.48
CA THR A 27 -7.24 -3.12 2.42
C THR A 27 -6.14 -2.69 1.45
N VAL A 28 -6.43 -2.76 0.15
CA VAL A 28 -5.66 -2.06 -0.88
C VAL A 28 -6.38 -0.74 -1.21
N ILE A 29 -5.73 0.39 -0.93
CA ILE A 29 -6.30 1.73 -1.15
C ILE A 29 -6.47 1.97 -2.65
N GLY A 30 -7.67 2.39 -3.05
CA GLY A 30 -8.05 2.54 -4.45
C GLY A 30 -8.82 1.35 -5.01
N GLU A 31 -8.99 0.28 -4.23
CA GLU A 31 -9.87 -0.85 -4.53
C GLU A 31 -11.16 -0.79 -3.71
N ARG A 32 -12.27 -1.23 -4.32
CA ARG A 32 -13.60 -1.16 -3.70
C ARG A 32 -13.99 -2.42 -2.94
N GLU A 33 -13.49 -3.58 -3.37
CA GLU A 33 -13.88 -4.88 -2.83
C GLU A 33 -12.67 -5.79 -2.73
N GLY A 34 -12.67 -6.64 -1.71
CA GLY A 34 -11.60 -7.61 -1.45
C GLY A 34 -10.54 -7.10 -0.46
N GLY A 35 -9.96 -8.04 0.26
CA GLY A 35 -8.77 -7.84 1.08
C GLY A 35 -7.71 -8.84 0.66
N THR A 36 -6.45 -8.49 0.88
CA THR A 36 -5.31 -9.39 0.68
C THR A 36 -4.56 -9.54 2.00
N THR A 37 -3.49 -10.32 2.00
CA THR A 37 -2.61 -10.44 3.16
C THR A 37 -2.00 -9.08 3.53
N PRO A 38 -1.65 -8.84 4.80
CA PRO A 38 -1.05 -7.59 5.23
C PRO A 38 0.22 -7.24 4.45
N VAL A 39 1.00 -8.24 4.04
CA VAL A 39 2.22 -8.03 3.24
C VAL A 39 1.90 -7.48 1.85
N MET A 40 0.92 -8.07 1.15
CA MET A 40 0.57 -7.61 -0.21
C MET A 40 -0.16 -6.27 -0.18
N ALA A 41 -0.98 -6.01 0.84
CA ALA A 41 -1.61 -4.70 1.04
C ALA A 41 -0.56 -3.62 1.32
N ALA A 42 0.42 -3.90 2.18
CA ALA A 42 1.53 -2.97 2.45
C ALA A 42 2.34 -2.67 1.19
N LEU A 43 2.63 -3.68 0.36
CA LEU A 43 3.32 -3.51 -0.92
C LEU A 43 2.56 -2.57 -1.86
N ALA A 44 1.28 -2.84 -2.10
CA ALA A 44 0.45 -2.06 -3.02
C ALA A 44 0.23 -0.63 -2.53
N ASN A 45 -0.05 -0.46 -1.23
CA ASN A 45 -0.30 0.85 -0.63
C ASN A 45 0.97 1.69 -0.53
N GLY A 46 2.13 1.08 -0.24
CA GLY A 46 3.42 1.76 -0.23
C GLY A 46 3.84 2.23 -1.62
N ALA A 47 3.73 1.37 -2.63
CA ALA A 47 3.97 1.75 -4.02
C ALA A 47 3.05 2.91 -4.46
N SER A 48 1.76 2.84 -4.12
CA SER A 48 0.79 3.91 -4.38
C SER A 48 1.02 5.17 -3.54
N GLY A 49 1.70 5.04 -2.40
CA GLY A 49 2.08 6.13 -1.50
C GLY A 49 3.14 7.01 -2.13
N HIS A 50 4.21 6.38 -2.63
CA HIS A 50 5.39 7.02 -3.20
C HIS A 50 5.31 7.28 -4.71
N ALA A 51 4.21 6.87 -5.35
CA ALA A 51 4.03 6.89 -6.80
C ALA A 51 4.21 8.26 -7.51
N PHE A 52 4.11 9.39 -6.79
CA PHE A 52 4.06 10.72 -7.39
C PHE A 52 4.76 11.80 -6.55
N GLU A 53 5.61 11.43 -5.58
CA GLU A 53 6.36 12.38 -4.73
C GLU A 53 5.45 13.37 -3.97
N LEU A 54 4.25 12.94 -3.59
CA LEU A 54 3.30 13.71 -2.77
C LEU A 54 3.31 13.27 -1.29
N ASP A 55 4.14 12.29 -0.98
CA ASP A 55 4.39 11.76 0.35
C ASP A 55 5.38 12.63 1.14
N ASP A 56 5.73 12.17 2.34
CA ASP A 56 6.66 12.85 3.22
C ASP A 56 8.10 12.69 2.75
N VAL A 57 8.98 13.57 3.22
CA VAL A 57 10.43 13.38 3.15
C VAL A 57 11.03 13.62 4.52
N HIS A 58 11.96 12.76 4.93
CA HIS A 58 12.82 13.01 6.07
C HIS A 58 14.22 13.39 5.57
N GLU A 59 14.49 14.70 5.52
CA GLU A 59 15.67 15.26 4.83
C GLU A 59 17.00 14.70 5.34
N GLU A 60 17.19 14.59 6.65
CA GLU A 60 18.46 14.10 7.22
C GLU A 60 18.73 12.63 6.89
N ALA A 61 17.65 11.84 6.73
CA ALA A 61 17.74 10.42 6.43
C ALA A 61 17.69 10.15 4.92
N ILE A 62 17.37 11.18 4.12
CA ILE A 62 17.24 11.13 2.67
C ILE A 62 16.31 9.99 2.26
N ASN A 63 15.12 9.94 2.88
CA ASN A 63 14.13 8.91 2.59
C ASN A 63 12.69 9.38 2.82
N HIS A 64 11.75 8.50 2.46
CA HIS A 64 10.31 8.70 2.55
C HIS A 64 9.70 7.67 3.52
N PRO A 65 9.86 7.85 4.84
CA PRO A 65 9.53 6.81 5.81
C PRO A 65 8.02 6.59 5.92
N GLY A 66 7.20 7.62 5.74
CA GLY A 66 5.75 7.53 5.78
C GLY A 66 5.19 6.63 4.69
N ALA A 67 5.76 6.66 3.48
CA ALA A 67 5.37 5.75 2.39
C ALA A 67 5.67 4.27 2.67
N VAL A 68 6.48 3.94 3.67
CA VAL A 68 6.82 2.56 4.05
C VAL A 68 6.12 2.14 5.35
N VAL A 69 6.31 2.91 6.42
CA VAL A 69 5.89 2.52 7.78
C VAL A 69 4.37 2.59 7.94
N VAL A 70 3.72 3.64 7.40
CA VAL A 70 2.28 3.81 7.51
C VAL A 70 1.51 2.67 6.82
N PRO A 71 1.76 2.33 5.54
CA PRO A 71 1.03 1.24 4.90
C PRO A 71 1.30 -0.13 5.55
N ALA A 72 2.52 -0.39 6.03
CA ALA A 72 2.81 -1.62 6.77
C ALA A 72 2.04 -1.71 8.10
N ALA A 73 2.01 -0.62 8.88
CA ALA A 73 1.30 -0.57 10.15
C ALA A 73 -0.21 -0.69 9.96
N LEU A 74 -0.81 0.02 8.99
CA LEU A 74 -2.24 -0.06 8.71
C LEU A 74 -2.66 -1.45 8.25
N ALA A 75 -1.92 -2.05 7.32
CA ALA A 75 -2.23 -3.38 6.81
C ALA A 75 -2.19 -4.44 7.91
N LEU A 76 -1.17 -4.40 8.78
CA LEU A 76 -1.06 -5.32 9.92
C LEU A 76 -2.13 -5.02 10.98
N ALA A 77 -2.46 -3.76 11.23
CA ALA A 77 -3.52 -3.40 12.16
C ALA A 77 -4.88 -3.95 11.69
N GLU A 78 -5.22 -3.85 10.41
CA GLU A 78 -6.44 -4.44 9.84
C GLU A 78 -6.46 -5.98 9.96
N ASP A 79 -5.31 -6.63 9.81
CA ASP A 79 -5.18 -8.08 9.94
C ASP A 79 -5.36 -8.56 11.39
N LEU A 80 -4.79 -7.82 12.36
CA LEU A 80 -4.81 -8.15 13.78
C LEU A 80 -6.10 -7.74 14.50
N ASN A 81 -6.73 -6.63 14.08
CA ASN A 81 -7.86 -6.03 14.77
C ASN A 81 -9.18 -6.66 14.30
N ARG A 82 -9.49 -7.82 14.89
CA ARG A 82 -10.73 -8.59 14.64
C ARG A 82 -12.00 -7.76 14.83
#